data_AF-A0A0G0LA41-F1
#
_entry.id   AF-A0A0G0LA41-F1
#
_cell.length_a   1.000
_cell.length_b   1.000
_cell.length_c   1.000
_cell.angle_alpha   90.00
_cell.angle_beta   90.00
_cell.angle_gamma   90.00
#
_symmetry.space_group_name_H-M   'P 1'
#
loop_
_entity.id
_entity.type
_entity.pdbx_description
1 polymer ?
#
loop_
_entity_poly.entity_id
_entity_poly.type
_entity_poly.pdbx_seq_one_letter_code
_entity_poly.pdbx_strand_id
1 'polypeptide(L)'
;MRTSDQNLNISLKKEIETVLAQTLADLRDLNEAKIFLTDFFNESEFEAFSKRLAIAYWLKKGRSYNNIKDNLKVSSATIATVQTMIEKPGFKLALKKAEAEEWANQWAERIKKIVRK
;
A
#
# COMPACT_ATOMS: atom_id res chain seq x y z
N MET A 1 -10.87 -12.63 -3.27
CA MET A 1 -12.25 -12.21 -3.03
C MET A 1 -13.11 -12.68 -4.21
N ARG A 2 -14.08 -13.57 -3.97
CA ARG A 2 -15.10 -13.89 -4.98
C ARG A 2 -16.10 -12.73 -4.99
N THR A 3 -16.31 -12.12 -6.14
CA THR A 3 -17.42 -11.17 -6.33
C THR A 3 -18.62 -11.94 -6.88
N SER A 4 -19.82 -11.42 -6.65
CA SER A 4 -21.04 -11.96 -7.26
C SER A 4 -20.98 -11.84 -8.79
N ASP A 5 -21.56 -12.80 -9.50
CA ASP A 5 -21.73 -12.77 -10.96
C ASP A 5 -22.84 -11.78 -11.39
N GLN A 6 -23.64 -11.30 -10.43
CA GLN A 6 -24.67 -10.28 -10.67
C GLN A 6 -24.05 -8.89 -10.80
N ASN A 7 -24.40 -8.20 -11.88
CA ASN A 7 -23.90 -6.85 -12.13
C ASN A 7 -24.62 -5.83 -11.26
N LEU A 8 -23.85 -5.06 -10.49
CA LEU A 8 -24.35 -3.88 -9.80
C LEU A 8 -24.80 -2.82 -10.80
N ASN A 9 -25.84 -2.06 -10.44
CA ASN A 9 -26.20 -0.86 -11.19
C ASN A 9 -25.00 0.10 -11.27
N ILE A 10 -24.74 0.67 -12.45
CA ILE A 10 -23.56 1.49 -12.72
C ILE A 10 -23.48 2.72 -11.80
N SER A 11 -24.63 3.36 -11.52
CA SER A 11 -24.68 4.52 -10.63
C SER A 11 -24.33 4.13 -9.20
N LEU A 12 -24.97 3.06 -8.70
CA LEU A 12 -24.71 2.55 -7.36
C LEU A 12 -23.25 2.14 -7.19
N LYS A 13 -22.67 1.46 -8.19
CA LYS A 13 -21.26 1.07 -8.19
C LYS A 13 -20.32 2.27 -8.01
N LYS A 14 -20.55 3.35 -8.77
CA LYS A 14 -19.73 4.57 -8.65
C LYS A 14 -19.88 5.21 -7.28
N GLU A 15 -21.08 5.22 -6.74
CA GLU A 15 -21.36 5.79 -5.43
C GLU A 15 -20.63 5.02 -4.31
N ILE A 16 -20.73 3.69 -4.29
CA ILE A 16 -20.02 2.88 -3.27
C ILE A 16 -18.50 3.00 -3.38
N GLU A 17 -17.95 3.08 -4.61
CA GLU A 17 -16.52 3.29 -4.84
C GLU A 17 -16.07 4.66 -4.34
N THR A 18 -16.90 5.69 -4.54
CA THR A 18 -16.65 7.06 -4.08
C THR A 18 -16.69 7.14 -2.55
N VAL A 19 -17.69 6.53 -1.91
CA VAL A 19 -17.80 6.49 -0.45
C VAL A 19 -16.58 5.82 0.16
N LEU A 20 -16.15 4.66 -0.35
CA LEU A 20 -14.95 3.99 0.14
C LEU A 20 -13.70 4.88 0.01
N ALA A 21 -13.51 5.52 -1.15
CA ALA A 21 -12.37 6.41 -1.37
C ALA A 21 -12.38 7.62 -0.43
N GLN A 22 -13.56 8.22 -0.20
CA GLN A 22 -13.74 9.33 0.72
C GLN A 22 -13.45 8.93 2.16
N THR A 23 -13.99 7.79 2.62
CA THR A 23 -13.73 7.27 3.97
C THR A 23 -12.23 7.06 4.19
N LEU A 24 -11.51 6.50 3.22
CA LEU A 24 -10.05 6.33 3.31
C LEU A 24 -9.31 7.68 3.36
N ALA A 25 -9.81 8.71 2.69
CA ALA A 25 -9.21 10.04 2.68
C ALA A 25 -9.46 10.81 3.99
N ASP A 26 -10.54 10.49 4.71
CA ASP A 26 -10.92 11.14 5.97
C ASP A 26 -10.20 10.58 7.20
N LEU A 27 -9.48 9.45 7.06
CA LEU A 27 -8.64 8.87 8.12
C LEU A 27 -7.47 9.82 8.42
N ARG A 28 -7.38 10.26 9.67
CA ARG A 28 -6.54 11.41 10.08
C ARG A 28 -5.12 11.02 10.39
N ASP A 29 -4.90 9.80 10.86
CA ASP A 29 -3.60 9.33 11.30
C ASP A 29 -3.41 7.82 11.10
N LEU A 30 -2.18 7.37 11.36
CA LEU A 30 -1.78 5.99 11.21
C LEU A 30 -2.55 5.03 12.14
N ASN A 31 -3.03 5.50 13.29
CA ASN A 31 -3.78 4.67 14.23
C ASN A 31 -5.20 4.41 13.70
N GLU A 32 -5.91 5.47 13.28
CA GLU A 32 -7.21 5.34 12.63
C GLU A 32 -7.13 4.43 11.39
N ALA A 33 -6.10 4.64 10.56
CA ALA A 33 -5.87 3.80 9.38
C ALA A 33 -5.62 2.34 9.72
N LYS A 34 -4.81 2.06 10.75
CA LYS A 34 -4.55 0.67 11.17
C LYS A 34 -5.80 -0.02 11.69
N ILE A 35 -6.57 0.63 12.56
CA ILE A 35 -7.82 0.08 13.11
C ILE A 35 -8.79 -0.25 11.98
N PHE A 36 -9.02 0.69 11.06
CA PHE A 36 -9.89 0.44 9.91
C PHE A 36 -9.40 -0.73 9.06
N LEU A 37 -8.11 -0.76 8.70
CA LEU A 37 -7.58 -1.79 7.81
C LEU A 37 -7.59 -3.20 8.43
N THR A 38 -7.35 -3.33 9.74
CA THR A 38 -7.38 -4.63 10.42
C THR A 38 -8.78 -5.19 10.57
N ASP A 39 -9.78 -4.32 10.70
CA ASP A 39 -11.18 -4.73 10.90
C ASP A 39 -11.90 -4.90 9.55
N PHE A 40 -11.51 -4.14 8.53
CA PHE A 40 -12.13 -4.17 7.20
C PHE A 40 -11.59 -5.31 6.32
N PHE A 41 -10.30 -5.61 6.40
CA PHE A 41 -9.70 -6.73 5.69
C PHE A 41 -9.64 -7.97 6.57
N ASN A 42 -9.76 -9.15 5.95
CA ASN A 42 -9.26 -10.34 6.63
C ASN A 42 -7.72 -10.37 6.61
N GLU A 43 -7.13 -11.21 7.47
CA GLU A 43 -5.68 -11.32 7.64
C GLU A 43 -4.94 -11.54 6.30
N SER A 44 -5.46 -12.45 5.46
CA SER A 44 -4.85 -12.78 4.18
C SER A 44 -4.90 -11.64 3.16
N GLU A 45 -6.00 -10.88 3.16
CA GLU A 45 -6.15 -9.70 2.31
C GLU A 45 -5.20 -8.59 2.75
N PHE A 46 -5.18 -8.31 4.05
CA PHE A 46 -4.31 -7.29 4.62
C PHE A 46 -2.83 -7.60 4.33
N GLU A 47 -2.41 -8.86 4.54
CA GLU A 47 -1.05 -9.31 4.22
C GLU A 47 -0.76 -9.19 2.71
N ALA A 48 -1.66 -9.63 1.84
CA ALA A 48 -1.48 -9.59 0.40
C ALA A 48 -1.35 -8.16 -0.15
N PHE A 49 -2.19 -7.23 0.31
CA PHE A 49 -2.12 -5.82 -0.10
C PHE A 49 -0.88 -5.13 0.47
N SER A 50 -0.51 -5.43 1.72
CA SER A 50 0.73 -4.92 2.34
C SER A 50 1.97 -5.37 1.57
N LYS A 51 2.07 -6.66 1.23
CA LYS A 51 3.15 -7.20 0.39
C LYS A 51 3.16 -6.57 -0.99
N ARG A 52 2.00 -6.32 -1.60
CA ARG A 52 1.91 -5.66 -2.92
C ARG A 52 2.53 -4.26 -2.90
N LEU A 53 2.24 -3.47 -1.87
CA LEU A 53 2.85 -2.15 -1.70
C LEU A 53 4.36 -2.25 -1.45
N ALA A 54 4.79 -3.19 -0.59
CA ALA A 54 6.20 -3.42 -0.28
C ALA A 54 7.01 -3.84 -1.52
N ILE A 55 6.47 -4.73 -2.37
CA ILE A 55 7.09 -5.13 -3.63
C ILE A 55 7.31 -3.91 -4.52
N ALA A 56 6.26 -3.10 -4.73
CA ALA A 56 6.35 -1.91 -5.59
C ALA A 56 7.43 -0.94 -5.08
N TYR A 57 7.49 -0.74 -3.77
CA TYR A 57 8.48 0.11 -3.13
C TYR A 57 9.91 -0.45 -3.25
N TRP A 58 10.11 -1.75 -3.05
CA TRP A 58 11.44 -2.37 -3.19
C TRP A 58 11.93 -2.43 -4.64
N LEU A 59 11.02 -2.67 -5.60
CA LEU A 59 11.33 -2.56 -7.02
C LEU A 59 11.79 -1.15 -7.38
N LYS A 60 11.08 -0.12 -6.88
CA LYS A 60 11.49 1.29 -7.08
C LYS A 60 12.87 1.59 -6.51
N LYS A 61 13.24 0.98 -5.38
CA LYS A 61 14.56 1.10 -4.75
C LYS A 61 15.64 0.22 -5.42
N GLY A 62 15.34 -0.46 -6.52
CA GLY A 62 16.31 -1.27 -7.28
C GLY A 62 16.67 -2.60 -6.63
N ARG A 63 15.84 -3.13 -5.71
CA ARG A 63 16.07 -4.46 -5.13
C ARG A 63 15.88 -5.55 -6.17
N SER A 64 16.71 -6.60 -6.10
CA SER A 64 16.62 -7.73 -7.01
C SER A 64 15.37 -8.59 -6.73
N TYR A 65 14.89 -9.27 -7.76
CA TYR A 65 13.75 -10.18 -7.68
C TYR A 65 13.93 -11.26 -6.61
N ASN A 66 15.11 -11.87 -6.52
CA ASN A 66 15.40 -12.89 -5.51
C ASN A 66 15.32 -12.30 -4.10
N ASN A 67 15.87 -11.11 -3.88
CA ASN A 67 15.79 -10.45 -2.58
C ASN A 67 14.34 -10.18 -2.16
N ILE A 68 13.51 -9.69 -3.08
CA ILE A 68 12.08 -9.42 -2.83
C ILE A 68 11.33 -10.72 -2.53
N LYS A 69 11.54 -11.75 -3.35
CA LYS A 69 10.91 -13.07 -3.19
C LYS A 69 11.21 -13.67 -1.82
N ASP A 70 12.48 -13.69 -1.43
CA ASP A 70 12.92 -14.42 -0.23
C ASP A 70 12.51 -13.71 1.06
N ASN A 71 12.49 -12.37 1.06
CA ASN A 71 12.13 -11.58 2.24
C ASN A 71 10.62 -11.39 2.37
N LEU A 72 9.91 -11.11 1.26
CA LEU A 72 8.46 -10.88 1.29
C LEU A 72 7.64 -12.17 1.16
N LYS A 73 8.30 -13.32 0.94
CA LYS A 73 7.67 -14.65 0.79
C LYS A 73 6.59 -14.63 -0.30
N VAL A 74 6.96 -14.14 -1.48
CA VAL A 74 6.07 -14.03 -2.66
C VAL A 74 6.65 -14.74 -3.87
N SER A 75 5.80 -15.14 -4.81
CA SER A 75 6.27 -15.77 -6.06
C SER A 75 6.87 -14.75 -7.03
N SER A 76 7.75 -15.20 -7.93
CA SER A 76 8.28 -14.36 -9.01
C SER A 76 7.17 -13.83 -9.93
N ALA A 77 6.10 -14.62 -10.15
CA ALA A 77 4.94 -14.21 -10.93
C ALA A 77 4.19 -13.04 -10.25
N THR A 78 4.10 -13.07 -8.91
CA THR A 78 3.53 -11.95 -8.13
C THR A 78 4.38 -10.69 -8.32
N ILE A 79 5.71 -10.78 -8.24
CA ILE A 79 6.59 -9.63 -8.42
C ILE A 79 6.45 -9.04 -9.83
N ALA A 80 6.45 -9.90 -10.86
CA ALA A 80 6.23 -9.49 -12.24
C ALA A 80 4.90 -8.76 -12.43
N THR A 81 3.83 -9.26 -11.79
CA THR A 81 2.52 -8.61 -11.80
C THR A 81 2.57 -7.21 -11.20
N VAL A 82 3.27 -7.03 -10.07
CA VAL A 82 3.40 -5.70 -9.46
C VAL A 82 4.29 -4.78 -10.30
N GLN A 83 5.34 -5.30 -10.94
CA GLN A 83 6.22 -4.51 -11.80
C GLN A 83 5.45 -3.84 -12.94
N THR A 84 4.46 -4.51 -13.55
CA THR A 84 3.64 -3.89 -14.60
C THR A 84 2.69 -2.82 -14.06
N MET A 85 2.38 -2.84 -12.76
CA MET A 85 1.48 -1.89 -12.12
C MET A 85 2.20 -0.64 -11.60
N ILE A 86 3.52 -0.68 -11.39
CA ILE A 86 4.28 0.42 -10.78
C ILE A 86 4.17 1.73 -11.57
N GLU A 87 4.00 1.62 -12.89
CA GLU A 87 3.87 2.77 -13.79
C GLU A 87 2.48 3.43 -13.76
N LYS A 88 1.49 2.76 -13.14
CA LYS A 88 0.13 3.30 -13.04
C LYS A 88 0.10 4.51 -12.12
N PRO A 89 -0.72 5.54 -12.42
CA PRO A 89 -0.78 6.77 -11.63
C PRO A 89 -1.00 6.55 -10.12
N GLY A 90 -1.86 5.60 -9.76
CA GLY A 90 -2.14 5.27 -8.36
C GLY A 90 -0.90 4.74 -7.60
N PHE A 91 -0.10 3.87 -8.22
CA PHE A 91 1.14 3.38 -7.61
C PHE A 91 2.19 4.47 -7.52
N LYS A 92 2.33 5.32 -8.55
CA LYS A 92 3.22 6.49 -8.50
C LYS A 92 2.88 7.42 -7.34
N LEU A 93 1.59 7.69 -7.11
CA LEU A 93 1.12 8.50 -6.00
C LEU A 93 1.44 7.86 -4.64
N ALA A 94 1.09 6.58 -4.46
CA ALA A 94 1.34 5.84 -3.23
C ALA A 94 2.83 5.77 -2.89
N LEU A 95 3.69 5.49 -3.88
CA LEU A 95 5.14 5.42 -3.68
C LEU A 95 5.75 6.78 -3.33
N LYS A 96 5.27 7.87 -3.94
CA LYS A 96 5.70 9.22 -3.59
C LYS A 96 5.35 9.56 -2.13
N LYS A 97 4.18 9.16 -1.66
CA LYS A 97 3.76 9.34 -0.26
C LYS A 97 4.62 8.52 0.69
N ALA A 98 4.84 7.24 0.38
CA ALA A 98 5.67 6.35 1.19
C ALA A 98 7.14 6.83 1.31
N GLU A 99 7.72 7.35 0.23
CA GLU A 99 9.07 7.94 0.26
C GLU A 99 9.13 9.21 1.12
N ALA A 100 8.10 10.06 1.05
CA ALA A 100 8.05 11.27 1.88
C ALA A 100 7.96 10.92 3.37
N GLU A 101 7.17 9.92 3.75
CA GLU A 101 7.09 9.42 5.13
C GLU A 101 8.41 8.81 5.60
N GLU A 102 9.07 8.00 4.74
CA GLU A 102 10.39 7.46 5.04
C GLU A 102 11.41 8.58 5.32
N TRP A 103 11.42 9.61 4.47
CA TRP A 103 12.30 10.77 4.62
C TRP A 103 11.99 11.53 5.90
N ALA A 104 10.71 11.75 6.22
CA ALA A 104 10.29 12.40 7.46
C ALA A 104 10.74 11.60 8.69
N ASN A 105 10.59 10.27 8.66
CA ASN A 105 11.02 9.39 9.75
C ASN A 105 12.54 9.38 9.93
N GLN A 106 13.31 9.26 8.83
CA GLN A 106 14.77 9.33 8.88
C GLN A 106 15.25 10.69 9.38
N TRP A 107 14.62 11.77 8.93
CA TRP A 107 14.93 13.14 9.34
C TRP A 107 14.63 13.37 10.83
N ALA A 108 13.48 12.91 11.33
CA ALA A 108 13.12 12.96 12.74
C ALA A 108 14.15 12.21 13.61
N GLU A 109 14.58 11.03 13.19
CA GLU A 109 15.64 10.27 13.88
C GLU A 109 17.00 11.00 13.87
N ARG A 110 17.34 11.69 12.78
CA ARG A 110 18.55 12.52 12.71
C ARG A 110 18.48 13.72 13.65
N ILE A 111 17.35 14.42 13.72
CA ILE A 111 17.15 15.55 14.65
C ILE A 111 17.26 15.07 16.11
N LYS A 112 16.59 13.98 16.48
CA LYS A 112 16.68 13.41 17.85
C LYS A 112 18.13 13.13 18.26
N LYS A 113 18.97 12.64 17.34
CA LYS A 113 20.39 12.38 17.61
C LYS A 113 21.22 13.65 17.79
N ILE A 114 20.86 14.74 17.10
CA ILE A 114 21.56 16.03 17.22
C ILE A 114 21.17 16.74 18.51
N VAL A 115 19.89 16.73 18.88
CA VAL A 115 19.38 17.42 20.09
C VAL A 115 19.78 16.70 21.38
N ARG A 116 20.09 15.40 21.32
CA ARG A 116 20.55 14.62 22.48
C ARG A 116 22.07 14.71 22.72
N LYS A 117 22.80 15.52 21.95
CA LYS A 117 24.23 15.77 22.09
C LYS A 117 24.47 17.24 22.44
#